data_AF-A0A6C0HAL7-F1
#
_entry.id   AF-A0A6C0HAL7-F1
#
_cell.length_a   1.000
_cell.length_b   1.000
_cell.length_c   1.000
_cell.angle_alpha   90.00
_cell.angle_beta   90.00
_cell.angle_gamma   90.00
#
_symmetry.space_group_name_H-M   'P 1'
#
loop_
_entity.id
_entity.type
_entity.pdbx_description
1 polymer ?
#
loop_
_entity_poly.entity_id
_entity_poly.type
_entity_poly.pdbx_seq_one_letter_code
_entity_poly.pdbx_strand_id
1 'polypeptide(L)'
;MSQSEETIYDGSELIFTRYLYSKEDVMRSLFIALLNKETDEALFWAYEIYYSGFQEEMMEYVVRIFHEIYEKRNSSQFCEFILNQYAKWLDNRADDSIIGTIVWNLSKSHYDLNQFIENYFSITLNVMRTADPKKRKLRLIFKETDIDKYKTVVTNEPGKAWKVLPQACKYAVHPEIRSLFQITNIDFRKEYCENWLFYAARSPIWCDRIISCGGFVVDNEKVKVVDEDKTEEFYQLYNYEPDEQSPEIQEKSIGNCDIPQMSIEDFIAKYVNHV
;
A
#
# COMPACT_ATOMS: atom_id res chain seq x y z
N MET A 1 -35.66 -22.12 -4.17
CA MET A 1 -34.31 -22.55 -3.71
C MET A 1 -33.52 -22.85 -4.96
N SER A 2 -32.49 -22.14 -5.39
CA SER A 2 -31.68 -21.06 -4.82
C SER A 2 -31.19 -20.25 -6.04
N GLN A 3 -31.42 -18.94 -6.05
CA GLN A 3 -30.72 -18.05 -6.97
C GLN A 3 -29.30 -17.84 -6.40
N SER A 4 -28.32 -18.09 -7.26
CA SER A 4 -26.91 -17.78 -7.07
C SER A 4 -26.73 -16.27 -7.05
N GLU A 5 -26.35 -15.72 -5.91
CA GLU A 5 -25.79 -14.38 -5.79
C GLU A 5 -24.36 -14.39 -6.39
N GLU A 6 -24.26 -14.11 -7.68
CA GLU A 6 -23.04 -13.57 -8.26
C GLU A 6 -22.96 -12.10 -7.83
N THR A 7 -22.21 -11.84 -6.75
CA THR A 7 -21.76 -10.49 -6.40
C THR A 7 -20.72 -10.06 -7.42
N ILE A 8 -21.19 -9.38 -8.46
CA ILE A 8 -20.38 -8.50 -9.29
C ILE A 8 -19.89 -7.37 -8.38
N TYR A 9 -18.62 -7.44 -7.99
CA TYR A 9 -17.93 -6.42 -7.21
C TYR A 9 -17.79 -5.16 -8.07
N ASP A 10 -18.59 -4.15 -7.77
CA ASP A 10 -18.56 -2.80 -8.33
C ASP A 10 -17.31 -2.06 -7.82
N GLY A 11 -16.69 -1.24 -8.65
CA GLY A 11 -15.36 -0.66 -8.46
C GLY A 11 -15.19 -0.01 -7.09
N SER A 12 -14.11 -0.40 -6.41
CA SER A 12 -13.70 0.03 -5.07
C SER A 12 -14.02 1.50 -4.77
N GLU A 13 -14.77 1.75 -3.68
CA GLU A 13 -14.82 3.08 -3.06
C GLU A 13 -13.38 3.56 -2.82
N LEU A 14 -13.01 4.73 -3.34
CA LEU A 14 -11.71 5.36 -3.08
C LEU A 14 -11.47 5.44 -1.55
N ILE A 15 -10.28 5.07 -1.10
CA ILE A 15 -9.88 5.16 0.31
C ILE A 15 -8.53 5.86 0.36
N PHE A 16 -8.44 6.88 1.20
CA PHE A 16 -7.18 7.56 1.47
C PHE A 16 -6.49 7.00 2.72
N THR A 17 -5.18 6.79 2.61
CA THR A 17 -4.31 6.30 3.69
C THR A 17 -3.98 7.40 4.71
N ARG A 18 -3.17 7.09 5.73
CA ARG A 18 -2.73 8.05 6.77
C ARG A 18 -2.07 9.31 6.21
N TYR A 19 -1.41 9.23 5.04
CA TYR A 19 -0.83 10.38 4.31
C TYR A 19 -1.54 10.67 2.99
N LEU A 20 -2.82 10.33 2.92
CA LEU A 20 -3.71 10.64 1.81
C LEU A 20 -3.30 10.07 0.45
N TYR A 21 -2.54 8.97 0.44
CA TYR A 21 -2.36 8.21 -0.79
C TYR A 21 -3.63 7.42 -1.12
N SER A 22 -3.90 7.21 -2.41
CA SER A 22 -4.88 6.22 -2.86
C SER A 22 -4.44 4.83 -2.38
N LYS A 23 -5.25 4.18 -1.53
CA LYS A 23 -4.91 2.89 -0.92
C LYS A 23 -4.56 1.83 -1.97
N GLU A 24 -5.34 1.73 -3.04
CA GLU A 24 -5.07 0.73 -4.06
C GLU A 24 -3.77 1.03 -4.81
N ASP A 25 -3.48 2.30 -5.10
CA ASP A 25 -2.23 2.69 -5.74
C ASP A 25 -1.03 2.39 -4.84
N VAL A 26 -1.15 2.53 -3.52
CA VAL A 26 -0.11 2.13 -2.56
C VAL A 26 0.13 0.61 -2.61
N MET A 27 -0.93 -0.20 -2.61
CA MET A 27 -0.79 -1.66 -2.68
C MET A 27 -0.06 -2.07 -3.97
N ARG A 28 -0.42 -1.49 -5.12
CA ARG A 28 0.27 -1.77 -6.38
C ARG A 28 1.70 -1.24 -6.40
N SER A 29 1.94 -0.08 -5.81
CA SER A 29 3.28 0.50 -5.71
C SER A 29 4.21 -0.37 -4.86
N LEU A 30 3.69 -1.02 -3.80
CA LEU A 30 4.43 -2.05 -3.08
C LEU A 30 4.81 -3.23 -3.99
N PHE A 31 3.87 -3.74 -4.78
CA PHE A 31 4.15 -4.85 -5.69
C PHE A 31 5.26 -4.48 -6.68
N ILE A 32 5.16 -3.30 -7.30
CA ILE A 32 6.18 -2.80 -8.23
C ILE A 32 7.54 -2.60 -7.55
N ALA A 33 7.58 -2.02 -6.35
CA ALA A 33 8.82 -1.86 -5.59
C ALA A 33 9.49 -3.22 -5.27
N LEU A 34 8.71 -4.26 -4.96
CA LEU A 34 9.22 -5.62 -4.77
C LEU A 34 9.79 -6.23 -6.05
N LEU A 35 9.15 -5.97 -7.21
CA LEU A 35 9.65 -6.42 -8.51
C LEU A 35 10.95 -5.70 -8.89
N ASN A 36 11.01 -4.39 -8.66
CA ASN A 36 12.21 -3.57 -8.92
C ASN A 36 13.35 -3.81 -7.91
N LYS A 37 13.13 -4.59 -6.84
CA LYS A 37 14.08 -4.80 -5.74
C LYS A 37 14.41 -3.52 -4.94
N GLU A 38 13.51 -2.55 -4.96
CA GLU A 38 13.62 -1.28 -4.24
C GLU A 38 13.13 -1.44 -2.79
N THR A 39 14.02 -1.89 -1.93
CA THR A 39 13.69 -2.28 -0.55
C THR A 39 13.14 -1.13 0.29
N ASP A 40 13.73 0.06 0.21
CA ASP A 40 13.29 1.19 1.05
C ASP A 40 11.91 1.70 0.63
N GLU A 41 11.60 1.63 -0.65
CA GLU A 41 10.28 1.97 -1.20
C GLU A 41 9.24 0.91 -0.84
N ALA A 42 9.56 -0.38 -1.01
CA ALA A 42 8.67 -1.47 -0.59
C ALA A 42 8.32 -1.39 0.90
N LEU A 43 9.31 -1.12 1.77
CA LEU A 43 9.05 -0.95 3.20
C LEU A 43 8.17 0.27 3.48
N PHE A 44 8.39 1.39 2.77
CA PHE A 44 7.54 2.57 2.91
C PHE A 44 6.08 2.24 2.59
N TRP A 45 5.81 1.62 1.45
CA TRP A 45 4.44 1.28 1.04
C TRP A 45 3.75 0.29 1.97
N ALA A 46 4.49 -0.72 2.45
CA ALA A 46 3.95 -1.67 3.41
C ALA A 46 3.55 -0.99 4.73
N TYR A 47 4.41 -0.12 5.27
CA TYR A 47 4.09 0.61 6.50
C TYR A 47 3.04 1.70 6.30
N GLU A 48 2.87 2.23 5.09
CA GLU A 48 1.81 3.18 4.79
C GLU A 48 0.42 2.56 4.99
N ILE A 49 0.19 1.36 4.46
CA ILE A 49 -1.07 0.64 4.67
C ILE A 49 -1.16 0.12 6.12
N TYR A 50 -0.08 -0.46 6.65
CA TYR A 50 -0.08 -1.05 7.99
C TYR A 50 -0.47 -0.02 9.06
N TYR A 51 0.14 1.16 9.05
CA TYR A 51 -0.19 2.24 9.99
C TYR A 51 -1.41 3.07 9.57
N SER A 52 -2.02 2.80 8.42
CA SER A 52 -3.36 3.32 8.11
C SER A 52 -4.48 2.54 8.81
N GLY A 53 -4.13 1.50 9.57
CA GLY A 53 -5.06 0.64 10.29
C GLY A 53 -5.51 -0.58 9.50
N PHE A 54 -4.82 -0.90 8.40
CA PHE A 54 -5.08 -2.07 7.57
C PHE A 54 -4.04 -3.18 7.81
N GLN A 55 -3.69 -3.44 9.07
CA GLN A 55 -2.59 -4.35 9.42
C GLN A 55 -2.84 -5.78 8.88
N GLU A 56 -4.07 -6.29 9.05
CA GLU A 56 -4.44 -7.64 8.61
C GLU A 56 -4.41 -7.77 7.10
N GLU A 57 -5.08 -6.85 6.41
CA GLU A 57 -5.11 -6.80 4.96
C GLU A 57 -3.72 -6.64 4.35
N MET A 58 -2.85 -5.83 4.96
CA MET A 58 -1.47 -5.67 4.51
C MET A 58 -0.67 -6.97 4.64
N MET A 59 -0.82 -7.66 5.78
CA MET A 59 -0.13 -8.94 6.00
C MET A 59 -0.62 -10.01 5.03
N GLU A 60 -1.94 -10.15 4.88
CA GLU A 60 -2.54 -11.08 3.91
C GLU A 60 -2.09 -10.77 2.48
N TYR A 61 -2.00 -9.48 2.12
CA TYR A 61 -1.55 -9.08 0.80
C TYR A 61 -0.08 -9.48 0.54
N VAL A 62 0.83 -9.24 1.48
CA VAL A 62 2.24 -9.62 1.33
C VAL A 62 2.42 -11.14 1.31
N VAL A 63 1.66 -11.87 2.11
CA VAL A 63 1.67 -13.34 2.12
C VAL A 63 1.11 -13.89 0.80
N ARG A 64 0.07 -13.26 0.23
CA ARG A 64 -0.44 -13.59 -1.11
C ARG A 64 0.64 -13.40 -2.17
N ILE A 65 1.32 -12.24 -2.20
CA ILE A 65 2.46 -12.00 -3.09
C ILE A 65 3.52 -13.08 -2.91
N PHE A 66 3.85 -13.45 -1.67
CA PHE A 66 4.82 -14.50 -1.38
C PHE A 66 4.42 -15.84 -2.03
N HIS A 67 3.19 -16.32 -1.81
CA HIS A 67 2.71 -17.58 -2.39
C HIS A 67 2.69 -17.53 -3.92
N GLU A 68 2.27 -16.40 -4.47
CA GLU A 68 2.05 -16.25 -5.90
C GLU A 68 3.35 -16.20 -6.71
N ILE A 69 4.35 -15.45 -6.23
CA ILE A 69 5.56 -15.18 -7.03
C ILE A 69 6.88 -15.59 -6.37
N TYR A 70 6.91 -15.90 -5.07
CA TYR A 70 8.17 -16.25 -4.37
C TYR A 70 8.27 -17.72 -3.98
N GLU A 71 7.18 -18.35 -3.56
CA GLU A 71 7.21 -19.67 -2.90
C GLU A 71 7.84 -20.77 -3.77
N LYS A 72 7.41 -20.90 -5.02
CA LYS A 72 7.94 -21.92 -5.95
C LYS A 72 9.40 -21.69 -6.35
N ARG A 73 9.90 -20.45 -6.21
CA ARG A 73 11.23 -20.04 -6.70
C ARG A 73 12.33 -20.18 -5.65
N ASN A 74 11.96 -20.19 -4.37
CA ASN A 74 12.91 -20.15 -3.25
C ASN A 74 12.98 -21.50 -2.51
N SER A 75 13.99 -21.68 -1.64
CA SER A 75 14.18 -22.94 -0.92
C SER A 75 13.11 -23.14 0.16
N SER A 76 12.82 -24.41 0.49
CA SER A 76 11.88 -24.74 1.57
C SER A 76 12.21 -24.04 2.88
N GLN A 77 13.50 -23.93 3.24
CA GLN A 77 13.93 -23.22 4.45
C GLN A 77 13.62 -21.73 4.41
N PHE A 78 13.63 -21.10 3.24
CA PHE A 78 13.23 -19.70 3.08
C PHE A 78 11.72 -19.56 3.23
N CYS A 79 10.95 -20.44 2.58
CA CYS A 79 9.49 -20.46 2.67
C CYS A 79 9.03 -20.68 4.12
N GLU A 80 9.60 -21.67 4.82
CA GLU A 80 9.36 -21.90 6.25
C GLU A 80 9.68 -20.66 7.09
N PHE A 81 10.76 -19.94 6.78
CA PHE A 81 11.09 -18.71 7.50
C PHE A 81 10.02 -17.63 7.33
N ILE A 82 9.56 -17.36 6.10
CA ILE A 82 8.50 -16.37 5.84
C ILE A 82 7.20 -16.77 6.54
N LEU A 83 6.79 -18.04 6.42
CA LEU A 83 5.57 -18.55 7.04
C LEU A 83 5.65 -18.54 8.58
N ASN A 84 6.80 -18.84 9.16
CA ASN A 84 7.01 -18.72 10.60
C ASN A 84 6.94 -17.26 11.08
N GLN A 85 7.41 -16.30 10.27
CA GLN A 85 7.24 -14.88 10.60
C GLN A 85 5.77 -14.49 10.55
N TYR A 86 5.02 -14.91 9.54
CA TYR A 86 3.59 -14.67 9.48
C TYR A 86 2.83 -15.31 10.66
N ALA A 87 3.16 -16.55 11.03
CA ALA A 87 2.58 -17.22 12.19
C ALA A 87 2.84 -16.45 13.50
N LYS A 88 4.07 -15.94 13.71
CA LYS A 88 4.37 -15.10 14.88
C LYS A 88 3.53 -13.83 14.92
N TRP A 89 3.23 -13.24 13.76
CA TRP A 89 2.38 -12.06 13.71
C TRP A 89 0.91 -12.40 14.01
N LEU A 90 0.42 -13.57 13.58
CA LEU A 90 -0.91 -14.05 13.98
C LEU A 90 -1.01 -14.21 15.51
N ASP A 91 0.06 -14.67 16.15
CA ASP A 91 0.14 -14.80 17.61
C ASP A 91 0.25 -13.43 18.33
N ASN A 92 0.90 -12.44 17.71
CA ASN A 92 1.05 -11.09 18.22
C ASN A 92 0.93 -10.03 17.12
N ARG A 93 -0.31 -9.59 16.85
CA ARG A 93 -0.59 -8.60 15.79
C ARG A 93 -0.08 -7.19 16.10
N ALA A 94 0.40 -6.94 17.33
CA ALA A 94 1.01 -5.67 17.70
C ALA A 94 2.48 -5.55 17.26
N ASP A 95 3.15 -6.67 16.93
CA ASP A 95 4.56 -6.65 16.50
C ASP A 95 4.69 -6.23 15.03
N ASP A 96 4.88 -4.94 14.82
CA ASP A 96 5.07 -4.32 13.51
C ASP A 96 6.48 -4.51 12.94
N SER A 97 7.41 -5.17 13.65
CA SER A 97 8.71 -5.56 13.08
C SER A 97 8.56 -6.67 12.05
N ILE A 98 7.48 -7.44 12.15
CA ILE A 98 7.29 -8.64 11.34
C ILE A 98 7.01 -8.27 9.88
N ILE A 99 6.21 -7.23 9.63
CA ILE A 99 5.91 -6.80 8.26
C ILE A 99 7.19 -6.32 7.57
N GLY A 100 8.01 -5.52 8.26
CA GLY A 100 9.32 -5.09 7.77
C GLY A 100 10.25 -6.26 7.49
N THR A 101 10.28 -7.25 8.40
CA THR A 101 11.04 -8.50 8.23
C THR A 101 10.62 -9.22 6.94
N ILE A 102 9.33 -9.47 6.73
CA ILE A 102 8.85 -10.20 5.56
C ILE A 102 9.17 -9.40 4.28
N VAL A 103 8.76 -8.13 4.21
CA VAL A 103 8.91 -7.28 3.02
C VAL A 103 10.38 -7.13 2.61
N TRP A 104 11.28 -6.90 3.57
CA TRP A 104 12.71 -6.81 3.27
C TRP A 104 13.25 -8.10 2.66
N ASN A 105 12.92 -9.25 3.26
CA ASN A 105 13.42 -10.53 2.76
C ASN A 105 12.85 -10.88 1.38
N LEU A 106 11.59 -10.54 1.10
CA LEU A 106 11.01 -10.68 -0.26
C LEU A 106 11.73 -9.77 -1.25
N SER A 107 11.98 -8.51 -0.90
CA SER A 107 12.69 -7.55 -1.78
C SER A 107 14.12 -8.01 -2.16
N LYS A 108 14.74 -8.91 -1.39
CA LYS A 108 16.07 -9.49 -1.68
C LYS A 108 16.01 -10.90 -2.29
N SER A 109 14.82 -11.47 -2.43
CA SER A 109 14.61 -12.83 -2.93
C SER A 109 14.31 -12.86 -4.42
N HIS A 110 14.52 -14.01 -5.07
CA HIS A 110 14.10 -14.15 -6.47
C HIS A 110 12.60 -14.40 -6.50
N TYR A 111 11.91 -13.85 -7.50
CA TYR A 111 10.52 -14.17 -7.77
C TYR A 111 10.41 -14.90 -9.12
N ASP A 112 9.23 -15.41 -9.42
CA ASP A 112 8.82 -16.00 -10.67
C ASP A 112 7.39 -15.53 -10.98
N LEU A 113 7.21 -14.80 -12.08
CA LEU A 113 5.92 -14.24 -12.48
C LEU A 113 5.13 -15.16 -13.42
N ASN A 114 5.64 -16.32 -13.83
CA ASN A 114 4.98 -17.15 -14.84
C ASN A 114 3.56 -17.55 -14.43
N GLN A 115 3.40 -18.04 -13.19
CA GLN A 115 2.09 -18.43 -12.68
C GLN A 115 1.17 -17.22 -12.49
N PHE A 116 1.71 -16.11 -11.99
CA PHE A 116 0.97 -14.86 -11.84
C PHE A 116 0.41 -14.39 -13.19
N ILE A 117 1.23 -14.38 -14.22
CA ILE A 117 0.85 -13.90 -15.55
C ILE A 117 -0.19 -14.82 -16.20
N GLU A 118 -0.03 -16.13 -16.03
CA GLU A 118 -1.03 -17.10 -16.49
C GLU A 118 -2.37 -16.90 -15.77
N ASN A 119 -2.35 -16.76 -14.44
CA ASN A 119 -3.58 -16.62 -13.65
C ASN A 119 -4.29 -15.28 -13.88
N TYR A 120 -3.53 -14.18 -13.94
CA TYR A 120 -4.08 -12.83 -13.95
C TYR A 120 -4.37 -12.32 -15.36
N PHE A 121 -3.49 -12.61 -16.33
CA PHE A 121 -3.61 -12.15 -17.71
C PHE A 121 -4.04 -13.24 -18.69
N SER A 122 -4.15 -14.51 -18.25
CA SER A 122 -4.44 -15.65 -19.14
C SER A 122 -3.41 -15.82 -20.26
N ILE A 123 -2.13 -15.50 -19.97
CA ILE A 123 -1.01 -15.62 -20.91
C ILE A 123 -0.04 -16.72 -20.43
N THR A 124 0.16 -17.75 -21.24
CA THR A 124 1.16 -18.80 -20.95
C THR A 124 2.52 -18.41 -21.51
N LEU A 125 3.54 -18.36 -20.63
CA LEU A 125 4.91 -18.00 -20.99
C LEU A 125 5.82 -19.24 -21.02
N ASN A 126 6.57 -19.41 -22.12
CA ASN A 126 7.55 -20.49 -22.29
C ASN A 126 8.97 -19.99 -21.97
N VAL A 127 9.22 -19.62 -20.71
CA VAL A 127 10.52 -19.06 -20.30
C VAL A 127 11.49 -20.18 -19.90
N MET A 128 12.66 -20.24 -20.56
CA MET A 128 13.75 -21.14 -20.17
C MET A 128 14.46 -20.59 -18.93
N ARG A 129 14.51 -21.37 -17.85
CA ARG A 129 15.07 -20.94 -16.57
C ARG A 129 16.57 -21.22 -16.48
N THR A 130 17.34 -20.24 -16.05
CA THR A 130 18.74 -20.44 -15.66
C THR A 130 18.83 -20.83 -14.18
N ALA A 131 19.71 -21.79 -13.86
CA ALA A 131 19.93 -22.19 -12.48
C ALA A 131 20.63 -21.07 -11.70
N ASP A 132 20.16 -20.78 -10.48
CA ASP A 132 20.80 -19.77 -9.64
C ASP A 132 22.17 -20.22 -9.14
N PRO A 133 23.13 -19.30 -9.04
CA PRO A 133 24.35 -19.55 -8.29
C PRO A 133 24.00 -19.83 -6.82
N LYS A 134 24.53 -20.93 -6.26
CA LYS A 134 24.36 -21.33 -4.85
C LYS A 134 25.08 -20.37 -3.90
N LYS A 135 24.59 -19.14 -3.76
CA LYS A 135 25.05 -18.19 -2.74
C LYS A 135 24.15 -18.26 -1.52
N ARG A 136 24.75 -18.24 -0.34
CA ARG A 136 24.02 -18.17 0.93
C ARG A 136 23.36 -16.80 1.04
N LYS A 137 22.02 -16.76 1.06
CA LYS A 137 21.27 -15.51 1.22
C LYS A 137 21.19 -15.14 2.70
N LEU A 138 21.47 -13.88 3.02
CA LEU A 138 21.29 -13.32 4.35
C LEU A 138 19.79 -13.18 4.63
N ARG A 139 19.40 -13.44 5.87
CA ARG A 139 18.05 -13.16 6.37
C ARG A 139 18.14 -12.04 7.38
N LEU A 140 17.33 -11.01 7.19
CA LEU A 140 17.22 -9.91 8.13
C LEU A 140 15.99 -10.12 9.01
N ILE A 141 16.08 -9.79 10.29
CA ILE A 141 14.93 -9.67 11.20
C ILE A 141 14.98 -8.25 11.74
N PHE A 142 13.89 -7.51 11.55
CA PHE A 142 13.74 -6.15 12.06
C PHE A 142 13.60 -6.21 13.59
N LYS A 143 14.10 -5.15 14.23
CA LYS A 143 13.85 -4.83 15.63
C LYS A 143 12.98 -3.58 15.70
N GLU A 144 12.45 -3.29 16.88
CA GLU A 144 11.66 -2.09 17.13
C GLU A 144 12.35 -0.80 16.65
N THR A 145 13.67 -0.68 16.88
CA THR A 145 14.47 0.49 16.45
C THR A 145 14.54 0.68 14.93
N ASP A 146 14.38 -0.40 14.16
CA ASP A 146 14.41 -0.33 12.69
C ASP A 146 13.09 0.26 12.12
N ILE A 147 12.06 0.33 12.97
CA ILE A 147 10.69 0.72 12.61
C ILE A 147 10.44 2.20 12.88
N ASP A 148 11.20 2.82 13.78
CA ASP A 148 11.02 4.22 14.21
C ASP A 148 10.85 5.19 13.03
N LYS A 149 11.61 4.98 11.95
CA LYS A 149 11.53 5.81 10.72
C LYS A 149 10.23 5.65 9.91
N TYR A 150 9.43 4.64 10.18
CA TYR A 150 8.16 4.34 9.49
C TYR A 150 6.92 4.66 10.33
N LYS A 151 7.10 4.92 11.63
CA LYS A 151 6.04 5.36 12.54
C LYS A 151 5.39 6.65 11.99
N THR A 152 4.13 6.85 12.35
CA THR A 152 3.35 7.99 11.86
C THR A 152 3.99 9.31 12.28
N VAL A 153 4.27 10.17 11.31
CA VAL A 153 4.79 11.52 11.52
C VAL A 153 3.70 12.33 12.22
N VAL A 154 4.05 12.93 13.35
CA VAL A 154 3.17 13.80 14.13
C VAL A 154 3.79 15.19 14.21
N THR A 155 2.99 16.24 14.06
CA THR A 155 3.45 17.62 14.23
C THR A 155 3.27 18.03 15.69
N ASN A 156 4.37 18.42 16.35
CA ASN A 156 4.33 18.94 17.72
C ASN A 156 3.87 20.41 17.79
N GLU A 157 3.58 21.03 16.64
CA GLU A 157 3.16 22.42 16.52
C GLU A 157 1.69 22.49 16.07
N PRO A 158 0.76 22.90 16.95
CA PRO A 158 -0.65 23.06 16.61
C PRO A 158 -0.85 24.00 15.40
N GLY A 159 -1.74 23.63 14.49
CA GLY A 159 -2.05 24.42 13.29
C GLY A 159 -1.03 24.30 12.15
N LYS A 160 -0.08 23.35 12.22
CA LYS A 160 0.92 23.10 11.16
C LYS A 160 0.83 21.69 10.57
N ALA A 161 -0.34 21.06 10.68
CA ALA A 161 -0.62 19.74 10.13
C ALA A 161 -0.41 19.66 8.60
N TRP A 162 -0.57 20.77 7.88
CA TRP A 162 -0.22 20.90 6.44
C TRP A 162 1.24 20.55 6.12
N LYS A 163 2.15 20.57 7.10
CA LYS A 163 3.56 20.15 6.92
C LYS A 163 3.76 18.63 6.91
N VAL A 164 2.76 17.84 7.32
CA VAL A 164 2.88 16.38 7.39
C VAL A 164 3.09 15.80 6.01
N LEU A 165 2.26 16.15 5.03
CA LEU A 165 2.35 15.57 3.68
C LEU A 165 3.71 15.86 3.01
N PRO A 166 4.24 17.10 2.99
CA PRO A 166 5.58 17.36 2.47
C PRO A 166 6.71 16.59 3.16
N GLN A 167 6.57 16.28 4.45
CA GLN A 167 7.58 15.55 5.22
C GLN A 167 7.47 14.03 5.06
N ALA A 168 6.24 13.52 4.97
CA ALA A 168 5.95 12.10 5.03
C ALA A 168 5.83 11.44 3.65
N CYS A 169 5.34 12.17 2.63
CA CYS A 169 5.17 11.65 1.27
C CYS A 169 6.51 11.51 0.55
N LYS A 170 7.16 10.35 0.72
CA LYS A 170 8.52 10.10 0.21
C LYS A 170 8.58 9.63 -1.24
N TYR A 171 7.70 8.71 -1.61
CA TYR A 171 7.68 8.09 -2.94
C TYR A 171 6.38 8.45 -3.68
N ALA A 172 6.44 8.50 -5.01
CA ALA A 172 5.27 8.65 -5.86
C ALA A 172 4.64 7.29 -6.11
N VAL A 173 3.32 7.23 -6.17
CA VAL A 173 2.64 6.01 -6.63
C VAL A 173 2.99 5.68 -8.08
N HIS A 174 2.66 4.46 -8.51
CA HIS A 174 2.85 3.96 -9.88
C HIS A 174 1.55 3.99 -10.70
N PRO A 175 1.06 5.16 -11.17
CA PRO A 175 -0.18 5.26 -11.95
C PRO A 175 -0.05 4.67 -13.36
N GLU A 176 1.17 4.45 -13.86
CA GLU A 176 1.42 3.89 -15.19
C GLU A 176 0.97 2.44 -15.35
N ILE A 177 0.67 1.73 -14.26
CA ILE A 177 0.23 0.32 -14.30
C ILE A 177 -1.27 0.15 -14.03
N ARG A 178 -2.04 1.23 -13.82
CA ARG A 178 -3.46 1.14 -13.41
C ARG A 178 -4.29 0.31 -14.39
N SER A 179 -4.11 0.54 -15.70
CA SER A 179 -4.83 -0.18 -16.74
C SER A 179 -4.55 -1.69 -16.74
N LEU A 180 -3.32 -2.11 -16.42
CA LEU A 180 -2.93 -3.52 -16.36
C LEU A 180 -3.71 -4.27 -15.28
N PHE A 181 -3.98 -3.60 -14.16
CA PHE A 181 -4.66 -4.20 -13.01
C PHE A 181 -6.15 -3.86 -12.96
N GLN A 182 -6.74 -3.58 -14.13
CA GLN A 182 -8.18 -3.38 -14.35
C GLN A 182 -8.81 -2.27 -13.47
N ILE A 183 -8.01 -1.28 -13.05
CA ILE A 183 -8.60 -0.06 -12.50
C ILE A 183 -8.99 0.84 -13.66
N THR A 184 -10.14 1.49 -13.49
CA THR A 184 -10.43 2.72 -14.17
C THR A 184 -9.32 3.75 -13.88
N ASN A 185 -8.72 4.32 -14.92
CA ASN A 185 -7.77 5.44 -14.79
C ASN A 185 -8.54 6.71 -14.40
N ILE A 186 -9.09 6.72 -13.18
CA ILE A 186 -9.89 7.82 -12.64
C ILE A 186 -8.92 8.89 -12.12
N ASP A 187 -9.20 10.13 -12.47
CA ASP A 187 -8.57 11.29 -11.85
C ASP A 187 -9.24 11.55 -10.50
N PHE A 188 -8.51 11.32 -9.42
CA PHE A 188 -8.98 11.55 -8.05
C PHE A 188 -8.74 12.98 -7.54
N ARG A 189 -8.34 13.92 -8.42
CA ARG A 189 -7.96 15.28 -8.02
C ARG A 189 -9.10 16.03 -7.33
N LYS A 190 -10.34 15.86 -7.80
CA LYS A 190 -11.50 16.49 -7.16
C LYS A 190 -11.71 15.94 -5.75
N GLU A 191 -11.69 14.62 -5.61
CA GLU A 191 -11.85 13.92 -4.34
C GLU A 191 -10.74 14.27 -3.35
N TYR A 192 -9.51 14.40 -3.84
CA TYR A 192 -8.33 14.76 -3.06
C TYR A 192 -8.33 16.23 -2.61
N CYS A 193 -8.74 17.18 -3.45
CA CYS A 193 -8.73 18.59 -3.06
C CYS A 193 -9.96 18.99 -2.25
N GLU A 194 -11.15 18.51 -2.63
CA GLU A 194 -12.41 18.99 -2.04
C GLU A 194 -12.94 18.10 -0.91
N ASN A 195 -12.74 16.79 -1.00
CA ASN A 195 -13.47 15.80 -0.19
C ASN A 195 -12.55 14.81 0.53
N TRP A 196 -11.25 15.12 0.67
CA TRP A 196 -10.26 14.16 1.15
C TRP A 196 -10.64 13.53 2.50
N LEU A 197 -11.21 14.31 3.42
CA LEU A 197 -11.55 13.84 4.76
C LEU A 197 -12.66 12.79 4.72
N PHE A 198 -13.59 12.90 3.78
CA PHE A 198 -14.65 11.92 3.57
C PHE A 198 -14.07 10.58 3.08
N TYR A 199 -13.20 10.60 2.08
CA TYR A 199 -12.54 9.39 1.56
C TYR A 199 -11.50 8.82 2.54
N ALA A 200 -10.86 9.68 3.33
CA ALA A 200 -9.92 9.30 4.37
C ALA A 200 -10.63 8.61 5.55
N ALA A 201 -11.82 9.07 5.94
CA ALA A 201 -12.62 8.49 7.02
C ALA A 201 -12.96 7.00 6.82
N ARG A 202 -12.88 6.49 5.59
CA ARG A 202 -13.00 5.05 5.29
C ARG A 202 -11.81 4.22 5.76
N SER A 203 -10.67 4.85 6.07
CA SER A 203 -9.54 4.16 6.69
C SER A 203 -9.67 4.14 8.22
N PRO A 204 -9.27 3.04 8.88
CA PRO A 204 -9.44 2.93 10.33
C PRO A 204 -8.68 4.03 11.09
N ILE A 205 -7.47 4.42 10.67
CA ILE A 205 -6.72 5.48 11.34
C ILE A 205 -7.48 6.82 11.35
N TRP A 206 -8.09 7.20 10.24
CA TRP A 206 -8.81 8.46 10.13
C TRP A 206 -10.17 8.38 10.81
N CYS A 207 -10.84 7.22 10.72
CA CYS A 207 -12.05 6.94 11.47
C CYS A 207 -11.81 7.10 12.98
N ASP A 208 -10.73 6.51 13.52
CA ASP A 208 -10.36 6.60 14.93
C ASP A 208 -10.06 8.06 15.34
N ARG A 209 -9.35 8.82 14.50
CA ARG A 209 -9.09 10.26 14.74
C ARG A 209 -10.39 11.06 14.81
N ILE A 210 -11.32 10.83 13.88
CA ILE A 210 -12.61 11.53 13.81
C ILE A 210 -13.47 11.17 15.03
N ILE A 211 -13.59 9.88 15.36
CA ILE A 211 -14.39 9.39 16.50
C ILE A 211 -13.82 9.90 17.82
N SER A 212 -12.49 9.94 17.97
CA SER A 212 -11.83 10.44 19.20
C SER A 212 -12.17 11.92 19.48
N CYS A 213 -12.40 12.71 18.43
CA CYS A 213 -12.86 14.10 18.54
C CYS A 213 -14.39 14.24 18.61
N GLY A 214 -15.14 13.13 18.73
CA GLY A 214 -16.60 13.13 18.77
C GLY A 214 -17.27 13.40 17.43
N GLY A 215 -16.55 13.22 16.31
CA GLY A 215 -17.12 13.32 14.97
C GLY A 215 -17.74 12.03 14.46
N PHE A 216 -18.55 12.16 13.41
CA PHE A 216 -19.14 11.05 12.68
C PHE A 216 -19.31 11.40 11.20
N VAL A 217 -19.38 10.38 10.36
CA VAL A 217 -19.65 10.54 8.92
C VAL A 217 -21.16 10.67 8.71
N VAL A 218 -21.59 11.70 7.99
CA VAL A 218 -23.00 11.95 7.64
C VAL A 218 -23.20 11.65 6.17
N ASP A 219 -24.16 10.77 5.87
CA ASP A 219 -24.72 10.46 4.54
C ASP A 219 -23.76 10.72 3.37
N ASN A 220 -22.95 9.71 3.03
CA ASN A 220 -22.19 9.53 1.78
C ASN A 220 -21.37 10.70 1.19
N GLU A 221 -21.24 11.85 1.86
CA GLU A 221 -20.51 12.99 1.29
C GLU A 221 -19.81 13.89 2.32
N LYS A 222 -20.19 13.90 3.62
CA LYS A 222 -19.61 14.88 4.57
C LYS A 222 -19.31 14.32 5.95
N VAL A 223 -18.11 14.61 6.46
CA VAL A 223 -17.75 14.37 7.87
C VAL A 223 -18.23 15.56 8.70
N LYS A 224 -18.97 15.30 9.79
CA LYS A 224 -19.35 16.33 10.77
C LYS A 224 -18.73 16.03 12.12
N VAL A 225 -18.17 17.06 12.74
CA VAL A 225 -17.73 17.01 14.14
C VAL A 225 -18.79 17.72 14.98
N VAL A 226 -19.19 17.11 16.10
CA VAL A 226 -20.37 17.52 16.90
C VAL A 226 -20.10 18.74 17.79
N ASP A 227 -18.85 18.89 18.21
CA ASP A 227 -18.42 19.81 19.25
C ASP A 227 -17.46 20.83 18.65
N GLU A 228 -17.81 22.13 18.70
CA GLU A 228 -17.03 23.22 18.08
C GLU A 228 -15.60 23.26 18.64
N ASP A 229 -15.40 23.03 19.94
CA ASP A 229 -14.08 23.06 20.58
C ASP A 229 -13.20 21.88 20.10
N LYS A 230 -13.78 20.68 19.99
CA LYS A 230 -13.07 19.49 19.49
C LYS A 230 -12.87 19.51 17.98
N THR A 231 -13.73 20.24 17.27
CA THR A 231 -13.58 20.49 15.83
C THR A 231 -12.31 21.28 15.59
N GLU A 232 -12.10 22.36 16.33
CA GLU A 232 -10.88 23.16 16.23
C GLU A 232 -9.62 22.34 16.55
N GLU A 233 -9.64 21.56 17.64
CA GLU A 233 -8.52 20.68 18.02
C GLU A 233 -8.19 19.66 16.92
N PHE A 234 -9.21 19.05 16.31
CA PHE A 234 -9.03 18.10 15.21
C PHE A 234 -8.32 18.76 14.02
N TYR A 235 -8.80 19.92 13.56
CA TYR A 235 -8.19 20.61 12.42
C TYR A 235 -6.79 21.14 12.76
N GLN A 236 -6.53 21.55 13.99
CA GLN A 236 -5.18 21.95 14.40
C GLN A 236 -4.16 20.80 14.27
N LEU A 237 -4.58 19.56 14.49
CA LEU A 237 -3.71 18.38 14.46
C LEU A 237 -3.67 17.66 13.11
N TYR A 238 -4.77 17.68 12.36
CA TYR A 238 -4.97 16.81 11.21
C TYR A 238 -5.41 17.51 9.93
N ASN A 239 -5.56 18.84 9.90
CA ASN A 239 -5.86 19.55 8.66
C ASN A 239 -4.63 19.59 7.74
N TYR A 240 -4.56 18.64 6.81
CA TYR A 240 -3.41 18.49 5.94
C TYR A 240 -3.44 19.41 4.70
N GLU A 241 -4.57 20.07 4.44
CA GLU A 241 -4.75 21.04 3.34
C GLU A 241 -4.20 20.53 1.99
N PRO A 242 -4.68 19.36 1.49
CA PRO A 242 -4.16 18.74 0.27
C PRO A 242 -4.28 19.62 -0.98
N ASP A 243 -5.29 20.49 -1.03
CA ASP A 243 -5.54 21.46 -2.10
C ASP A 243 -4.47 22.57 -2.17
N GLU A 244 -3.91 22.97 -1.03
CA GLU A 244 -2.84 23.97 -0.92
C GLU A 244 -1.43 23.36 -1.08
N GLN A 245 -1.33 22.02 -1.18
CA GLN A 245 -0.05 21.35 -1.41
C GLN A 245 0.48 21.62 -2.83
N SER A 246 1.81 21.60 -2.97
CA SER A 246 2.44 21.70 -4.29
C SER A 246 1.99 20.57 -5.23
N PRO A 247 1.94 20.80 -6.57
CA PRO A 247 1.57 19.77 -7.54
C PRO A 247 2.38 18.48 -7.42
N GLU A 248 3.66 18.56 -7.04
CA GLU A 248 4.51 17.38 -6.83
C GLU A 248 3.98 16.46 -5.72
N ILE A 249 3.48 17.03 -4.61
CA ILE A 249 2.93 16.25 -3.50
C ILE A 249 1.58 15.64 -3.89
N GLN A 250 0.74 16.41 -4.58
CA GLN A 250 -0.54 15.91 -5.09
C GLN A 250 -0.30 14.71 -6.04
N GLU A 251 0.61 14.85 -7.00
CA GLU A 251 0.96 13.79 -7.94
C GLU A 251 1.62 12.58 -7.26
N LYS A 252 2.40 12.78 -6.18
CA LYS A 252 2.90 11.65 -5.38
C LYS A 252 1.76 10.84 -4.78
N SER A 253 0.72 11.50 -4.25
CA SER A 253 -0.40 10.86 -3.54
C SER A 253 -1.40 10.18 -4.46
N ILE A 254 -1.83 10.87 -5.53
CA ILE A 254 -2.92 10.41 -6.42
C ILE A 254 -2.47 10.09 -7.84
N GLY A 255 -1.18 10.21 -8.14
CA GLY A 255 -0.64 9.96 -9.48
C GLY A 255 -1.01 11.03 -10.50
N ASN A 256 -0.39 10.95 -11.66
CA ASN A 256 -0.74 11.75 -12.84
C ASN A 256 -1.53 10.86 -13.81
N CYS A 257 -2.77 11.23 -14.13
CA CYS A 257 -3.66 10.49 -15.03
C CYS A 257 -3.26 10.58 -16.51
N ASP A 258 -2.44 11.58 -16.88
CA ASP A 258 -1.94 11.80 -18.24
C ASP A 258 -0.70 10.95 -18.57
N ILE A 259 -0.17 10.20 -17.59
CA ILE A 259 1.00 9.36 -17.83
C ILE A 259 0.66 8.20 -18.80
N PRO A 260 1.54 7.89 -19.76
CA PRO A 260 1.36 6.72 -20.61
C PRO A 260 1.24 5.45 -19.78
N GLN A 261 0.20 4.66 -20.06
CA GLN A 261 -0.03 3.38 -19.40
C GLN A 261 0.86 2.29 -20.00
N MET A 262 1.44 1.46 -19.14
CA MET A 262 2.29 0.34 -19.49
C MET A 262 1.47 -0.77 -20.17
N SER A 263 1.98 -1.30 -21.28
CA SER A 263 1.37 -2.46 -21.95
C SER A 263 1.73 -3.76 -21.24
N ILE A 264 0.98 -4.84 -21.50
CA ILE A 264 1.31 -6.15 -20.94
C ILE A 264 2.62 -6.67 -21.51
N GLU A 265 2.91 -6.34 -22.78
CA GLU A 265 4.18 -6.66 -23.44
C GLU A 265 5.36 -5.98 -22.75
N ASP A 266 5.23 -4.69 -22.43
CA ASP A 266 6.27 -3.93 -21.72
C ASP A 266 6.46 -4.45 -20.29
N PHE A 267 5.37 -4.80 -19.60
CA PHE A 267 5.42 -5.41 -18.27
C PHE A 267 6.18 -6.74 -18.29
N ILE A 268 5.85 -7.63 -19.24
CA ILE A 268 6.53 -8.92 -19.42
C ILE A 268 8.00 -8.70 -19.76
N ALA A 269 8.29 -7.80 -20.71
CA ALA A 269 9.65 -7.48 -21.12
C ALA A 269 10.50 -7.01 -19.94
N LYS A 270 9.95 -6.14 -19.09
CA LYS A 270 10.65 -5.58 -17.94
C LYS A 270 10.85 -6.57 -16.79
N TYR A 271 9.82 -7.35 -16.43
CA TYR A 271 9.82 -8.09 -15.17
C TYR A 271 9.98 -9.60 -15.29
N VAL A 272 9.79 -10.17 -16.48
CA VAL A 272 9.92 -11.63 -16.70
C VAL A 272 11.26 -11.99 -17.32
N ASN A 273 11.72 -11.21 -18.30
CA ASN A 273 12.91 -11.56 -19.09
C ASN A 273 14.24 -11.23 -18.40
N HIS A 274 14.21 -10.61 -17.22
CA HIS A 274 15.37 -10.09 -16.50
C HIS A 274 15.64 -10.77 -15.14
N VAL A 275 14.97 -11.88 -14.83
CA VAL A 275 14.96 -12.51 -13.49
C VAL A 275 15.54 -13.92 -13.45
#